data_AF-A0A2V4N359-F1
#
_entry.id   AF-A0A2V4N359-F1
#
_cell.length_a   1.000
_cell.length_b   1.000
_cell.length_c   1.000
_cell.angle_alpha   90.00
_cell.angle_beta   90.00
_cell.angle_gamma   90.00
#
_symmetry.space_group_name_H-M   'P 1'
#
loop_
_entity.id
_entity.type
_entity.pdbx_description
1 polymer ?
#
loop_
_entity_poly.entity_id
_entity_poly.type
_entity_poly.pdbx_seq_one_letter_code
_entity_poly.pdbx_strand_id
1 'polypeptide(L)'
;MSEPTGATRRRGPFKVGDQVQLTDPKGRHYTFTLEAGKNFHTHKGAFPHDELIGAPEGTVVRTTGNVPYLALRPLLPDYVLSMPRGAAVIYPKDAGQILAMADIFAGARVVEAGVGSGALSTYLLRAVGDTGLLASYERRQDFADIARGNVERYFGGSHPAWKLTVGDLQDNLVETDVDRVILDMLAPWECLDVAAEALVPGGLICCYVATTTQMSRTVEALREHGCFTEPQAWETMVRTWHLEGLAVRPDHRMIGHTGFLLTSRRLADGVEPPLRQRRPAKGAYGEEADNDSPRLSLAERAAARAAVKAVTPVIDQD
;
A
#
# COMPACT_ATOMS: atom_id res chain seq x y z
N MET A 1 14.90 -25.77 -5.41
CA MET A 1 14.05 -24.60 -5.10
C MET A 1 13.55 -24.06 -6.43
N SER A 2 12.25 -23.86 -6.59
CA SER A 2 11.69 -23.20 -7.78
C SER A 2 12.22 -21.76 -7.86
N GLU A 3 12.34 -21.24 -9.07
CA GLU A 3 12.73 -19.83 -9.26
C GLU A 3 11.59 -18.92 -8.79
N PRO A 4 11.87 -17.80 -8.07
CA PRO A 4 10.82 -16.90 -7.57
C PRO A 4 9.93 -16.37 -8.69
N THR A 5 8.62 -16.28 -8.43
CA THR A 5 7.64 -15.81 -9.42
C THR A 5 8.03 -14.47 -10.04
N GLY A 6 8.02 -14.41 -11.37
CA GLY A 6 8.37 -13.22 -12.15
C GLY A 6 9.86 -12.89 -12.27
N ALA A 7 10.77 -13.56 -11.53
CA ALA A 7 12.20 -13.28 -11.60
C ALA A 7 12.80 -13.55 -13.00
N THR A 8 12.31 -14.58 -13.69
CA THR A 8 12.73 -14.94 -15.05
C THR A 8 12.48 -13.83 -16.08
N ARG A 9 11.48 -12.98 -15.85
CA ARG A 9 11.15 -11.84 -16.74
C ARG A 9 11.95 -10.59 -16.45
N ARG A 10 12.86 -10.64 -15.47
CA ARG A 10 13.67 -9.51 -15.01
C ARG A 10 15.16 -9.68 -15.32
N ARG A 11 15.54 -10.73 -16.06
CA ARG A 11 16.93 -11.10 -16.30
C ARG A 11 17.12 -11.59 -17.74
N GLY A 12 18.37 -11.48 -18.22
CA GLY A 12 18.75 -11.93 -19.55
C GLY A 12 18.21 -11.04 -20.67
N PRO A 13 18.30 -11.50 -21.93
CA PRO A 13 17.77 -10.77 -23.08
C PRO A 13 16.27 -10.59 -23.02
N PHE A 14 15.73 -9.60 -23.74
CA PHE A 14 14.29 -9.37 -23.87
C PHE A 14 13.60 -10.59 -24.50
N LYS A 15 12.42 -10.93 -23.98
CA LYS A 15 11.58 -12.02 -24.48
C LYS A 15 10.18 -11.51 -24.79
N VAL A 16 9.44 -12.32 -25.56
CA VAL A 16 8.01 -12.07 -25.81
C VAL A 16 7.26 -11.97 -24.48
N GLY A 17 6.39 -10.96 -24.41
CA GLY A 17 5.57 -10.59 -23.26
C GLY A 17 6.29 -9.79 -22.17
N ASP A 18 7.60 -9.55 -22.29
CA ASP A 18 8.30 -8.65 -21.35
C ASP A 18 7.73 -7.23 -21.47
N GLN A 19 7.65 -6.54 -20.33
CA GLN A 19 7.41 -5.10 -20.32
C GLN A 19 8.69 -4.38 -20.69
N VAL A 20 8.59 -3.44 -21.63
CA VAL A 20 9.70 -2.58 -22.07
C VAL A 20 9.33 -1.13 -21.86
N GLN A 21 10.25 -0.38 -21.28
CA GLN A 21 10.23 1.06 -21.21
C GLN A 21 11.26 1.63 -22.19
N LEU A 22 10.79 2.49 -23.08
CA LEU A 22 11.62 3.25 -24.00
C LEU A 22 11.83 4.66 -23.46
N THR A 23 13.06 5.15 -23.57
CA THR A 23 13.41 6.55 -23.26
C THR A 23 13.87 7.24 -24.53
N ASP A 24 13.20 8.33 -24.90
CA ASP A 24 13.54 9.15 -26.07
C ASP A 24 14.64 10.18 -25.75
N PRO A 25 15.18 10.91 -26.76
CA PRO A 25 16.24 11.90 -26.52
C PRO A 25 15.83 13.11 -25.66
N LYS A 26 14.52 13.28 -25.41
CA LYS A 26 13.98 14.31 -24.50
C LYS A 26 13.69 13.74 -23.10
N GLY A 27 14.08 12.50 -22.83
CA GLY A 27 13.82 11.82 -21.56
C GLY A 27 12.38 11.35 -21.38
N ARG A 28 11.56 11.33 -22.44
CA ARG A 28 10.16 10.86 -22.33
C ARG A 28 10.12 9.35 -22.33
N HIS A 29 9.33 8.79 -21.41
CA HIS A 29 9.16 7.36 -21.25
C HIS A 29 7.91 6.84 -21.96
N TYR A 30 8.02 5.65 -22.54
CA TYR A 30 6.89 4.92 -23.15
C TYR A 30 6.97 3.46 -22.72
N THR A 31 5.89 2.90 -22.20
CA THR A 31 5.85 1.50 -21.75
C THR A 31 4.95 0.68 -22.66
N PHE A 32 5.38 -0.52 -23.03
CA PHE A 32 4.58 -1.46 -23.81
C PHE A 32 4.98 -2.92 -23.53
N THR A 33 4.17 -3.85 -24.01
CA THR A 33 4.43 -5.30 -23.93
C THR A 33 5.06 -5.77 -25.24
N LEU A 34 6.19 -6.49 -25.16
CA LEU A 34 6.81 -7.08 -26.35
C LEU A 34 5.94 -8.20 -26.91
N GLU A 35 5.76 -8.19 -28.22
CA GLU A 35 4.94 -9.15 -28.95
C GLU A 35 5.60 -9.39 -30.31
N ALA A 36 5.87 -10.66 -30.65
CA ALA A 36 6.52 -11.02 -31.91
C ALA A 36 5.70 -10.56 -33.12
N GLY A 37 6.36 -10.03 -34.15
CA GLY A 37 5.73 -9.56 -35.38
C GLY A 37 4.94 -8.26 -35.26
N LYS A 38 4.85 -7.65 -34.06
CA LYS A 38 4.19 -6.34 -33.88
C LYS A 38 5.19 -5.18 -34.05
N ASN A 39 4.64 -4.00 -34.27
CA ASN A 39 5.40 -2.75 -34.38
C ASN A 39 5.00 -1.79 -33.26
N PHE A 40 6.01 -1.15 -32.65
CA PHE A 40 5.79 -0.03 -31.74
C PHE A 40 5.72 1.26 -32.55
N HIS A 41 4.68 2.06 -32.34
CA HIS A 41 4.43 3.28 -33.10
C HIS A 41 4.60 4.53 -32.24
N THR A 42 5.22 5.55 -32.81
CA THR A 42 5.35 6.88 -32.22
C THR A 42 5.02 7.96 -33.24
N HIS A 43 4.87 9.20 -32.76
CA HIS A 43 4.82 10.39 -33.63
C HIS A 43 6.09 10.60 -34.48
N LYS A 44 7.17 9.85 -34.25
CA LYS A 44 8.46 9.94 -34.95
C LYS A 44 8.78 8.68 -35.76
N GLY A 45 7.75 7.92 -36.14
CA GLY A 45 7.88 6.66 -36.87
C GLY A 45 7.69 5.43 -35.98
N ALA A 46 8.04 4.27 -36.52
CA ALA A 46 7.83 2.97 -35.86
C ALA A 46 9.09 2.11 -35.91
N PHE A 47 9.13 1.05 -35.11
CA PHE A 47 10.12 -0.03 -35.21
C PHE A 47 9.46 -1.38 -34.82
N PRO A 48 9.89 -2.50 -35.40
CA PRO A 48 9.39 -3.83 -35.07
C PRO A 48 9.86 -4.27 -33.68
N HIS A 49 8.97 -4.90 -32.92
CA HIS A 49 9.30 -5.49 -31.62
C HIS A 49 10.41 -6.54 -31.72
N ASP A 50 10.51 -7.23 -32.87
CA ASP A 50 11.51 -8.25 -33.13
C ASP A 50 12.96 -7.71 -33.12
N GLU A 51 13.17 -6.40 -33.28
CA GLU A 51 14.48 -5.78 -33.06
C GLU A 51 14.94 -5.81 -31.59
N LEU A 52 13.99 -5.87 -30.65
CA LEU A 52 14.29 -5.98 -29.23
C LEU A 52 14.31 -7.43 -28.75
N ILE A 53 13.50 -8.31 -29.33
CA ILE A 53 13.41 -9.71 -28.89
C ILE A 53 14.78 -10.40 -29.08
N GLY A 54 15.32 -10.94 -27.99
CA GLY A 54 16.66 -11.55 -27.96
C GLY A 54 17.82 -10.56 -27.76
N ALA A 55 17.56 -9.24 -27.78
CA ALA A 55 18.56 -8.23 -27.49
C ALA A 55 18.75 -8.04 -25.95
N PRO A 56 19.94 -7.63 -25.48
CA PRO A 56 20.15 -7.29 -24.08
C PRO A 56 19.43 -6.00 -23.68
N GLU A 57 19.13 -5.83 -22.39
CA GLU A 57 18.68 -4.55 -21.84
C GLU A 57 19.75 -3.46 -22.02
N GLY A 58 19.30 -2.21 -22.18
CA GLY A 58 20.18 -1.07 -22.45
C GLY A 58 20.54 -0.92 -23.93
N THR A 59 19.92 -1.70 -24.82
CA THR A 59 20.06 -1.55 -26.27
C THR A 59 19.32 -0.32 -26.77
N VAL A 60 19.84 0.30 -27.84
CA VAL A 60 19.18 1.41 -28.55
C VAL A 60 18.56 0.89 -29.83
N VAL A 61 17.27 1.15 -30.02
CA VAL A 61 16.55 0.94 -31.29
C VAL A 61 16.27 2.26 -31.97
N ARG A 62 16.09 2.25 -33.29
CA ARG A 62 15.82 3.45 -34.08
C ARG A 62 14.50 3.31 -34.82
N THR A 63 13.67 4.34 -34.77
CA THR A 63 12.46 4.37 -35.58
C THR A 63 12.79 4.51 -37.07
N THR A 64 11.81 4.28 -37.94
CA THR A 64 11.88 4.61 -39.38
C THR A 64 12.26 6.07 -39.66
N GLY A 65 11.99 7.00 -38.72
CA GLY A 65 12.45 8.39 -38.75
C GLY A 65 13.88 8.60 -38.25
N ASN A 66 14.65 7.54 -38.02
CA ASN A 66 16.01 7.51 -37.49
C ASN A 66 16.16 8.13 -36.08
N VAL A 67 15.11 8.08 -35.26
CA VAL A 67 15.14 8.62 -33.90
C VAL A 67 15.52 7.50 -32.92
N PRO A 68 16.57 7.68 -32.10
CA PRO A 68 17.01 6.64 -31.18
C PRO A 68 16.14 6.59 -29.91
N TYR A 69 15.90 5.38 -29.43
CA TYR A 69 15.21 5.09 -28.17
C TYR A 69 16.02 4.06 -27.38
N LEU A 70 16.33 4.37 -26.12
CA LEU A 70 16.94 3.42 -25.18
C LEU A 70 15.87 2.49 -24.63
N ALA A 71 16.07 1.18 -24.73
CA ALA A 71 15.14 0.16 -24.24
C ALA A 71 15.65 -0.49 -22.94
N LEU A 72 14.82 -0.45 -21.90
CA LEU A 72 15.06 -1.09 -20.59
C LEU A 72 13.78 -1.79 -20.13
N ARG A 73 13.88 -2.77 -19.22
CA ARG A 73 12.70 -3.23 -18.48
C ARG A 73 12.35 -2.17 -17.43
N PRO A 74 11.07 -1.76 -17.30
CA PRO A 74 10.68 -0.77 -16.30
C PRO A 74 11.01 -1.28 -14.90
N LEU A 75 11.53 -0.44 -14.01
CA LEU A 75 11.58 -0.79 -12.59
C LEU A 75 10.13 -0.87 -12.04
N LEU A 76 9.96 -1.43 -10.83
CA LEU A 76 8.61 -1.46 -10.24
C LEU A 76 8.00 -0.05 -10.08
N PRO A 77 8.75 0.99 -9.62
CA PRO A 77 8.25 2.36 -9.61
C PRO A 77 7.78 2.87 -10.97
N ASP A 78 8.50 2.53 -12.04
CA ASP A 78 8.14 2.93 -13.41
C ASP A 78 6.88 2.21 -13.90
N TYR A 79 6.78 0.92 -13.59
CA TYR A 79 5.66 0.09 -13.97
C TYR A 79 4.36 0.58 -13.33
N VAL A 80 4.34 0.78 -12.01
CA VAL A 80 3.11 1.20 -11.31
C VAL A 80 2.63 2.59 -11.73
N LEU A 81 3.54 3.45 -12.18
CA LEU A 81 3.19 4.78 -12.67
C LEU A 81 2.69 4.77 -14.12
N SER A 82 3.01 3.74 -14.91
CA SER A 82 2.62 3.65 -16.33
C SER A 82 1.54 2.62 -16.65
N MET A 83 1.20 1.74 -15.69
CA MET A 83 0.17 0.73 -15.88
C MET A 83 -1.24 1.34 -16.05
N PRO A 84 -2.17 0.62 -16.71
CA PRO A 84 -3.59 0.99 -16.76
C PRO A 84 -4.16 1.23 -15.36
N ARG A 85 -4.96 2.29 -15.20
CA ARG A 85 -5.52 2.68 -13.90
C ARG A 85 -7.03 2.65 -13.93
N GLY A 86 -7.63 1.95 -12.96
CA GLY A 86 -9.05 2.09 -12.60
C GLY A 86 -9.28 3.11 -11.49
N ALA A 87 -8.32 3.20 -10.58
CA ALA A 87 -8.32 4.10 -9.43
C ALA A 87 -6.99 4.86 -9.30
N ALA A 88 -6.94 5.85 -8.41
CA ALA A 88 -5.68 6.43 -7.96
C ALA A 88 -4.79 5.33 -7.37
N VAL A 89 -3.48 5.45 -7.59
CA VAL A 89 -2.50 4.45 -7.13
C VAL A 89 -1.69 5.04 -5.98
N ILE A 90 -1.31 4.18 -5.03
CA ILE A 90 -0.26 4.51 -4.06
C ILE A 90 1.04 4.78 -4.82
N TYR A 91 1.64 5.94 -4.54
CA TYR A 91 2.88 6.35 -5.18
C TYR A 91 4.07 5.54 -4.65
N PRO A 92 5.14 5.34 -5.45
CA PRO A 92 6.31 4.58 -5.01
C PRO A 92 6.93 5.03 -3.68
N LYS A 93 6.90 6.34 -3.38
CA LYS A 93 7.40 6.89 -2.11
C LYS A 93 6.63 6.34 -0.92
N ASP A 94 5.31 6.20 -1.05
CA ASP A 94 4.42 5.75 0.01
C ASP A 94 4.41 4.23 0.09
N ALA A 95 4.43 3.53 -1.05
CA ALA A 95 4.60 2.08 -1.08
C ALA A 95 5.92 1.64 -0.38
N GLY A 96 7.03 2.36 -0.63
CA GLY A 96 8.29 2.10 0.06
C GLY A 96 8.21 2.32 1.57
N GLN A 97 7.49 3.36 2.01
CA GLN A 97 7.22 3.59 3.43
C GLN A 97 6.33 2.50 4.03
N ILE A 98 5.29 2.05 3.32
CA ILE A 98 4.44 0.94 3.78
C ILE A 98 5.29 -0.32 3.96
N LEU A 99 6.08 -0.71 2.95
CA LEU A 99 6.92 -1.91 3.05
C LEU A 99 7.87 -1.85 4.26
N ALA A 100 8.51 -0.69 4.48
CA ALA A 100 9.49 -0.53 5.55
C ALA A 100 8.86 -0.36 6.94
N MET A 101 7.86 0.51 7.06
CA MET A 101 7.28 0.92 8.34
C MET A 101 6.16 -0.01 8.81
N ALA A 102 5.48 -0.68 7.88
CA ALA A 102 4.62 -1.81 8.19
C ALA A 102 5.42 -3.12 8.30
N ASP A 103 6.75 -3.09 8.11
CA ASP A 103 7.63 -4.25 8.26
C ASP A 103 7.12 -5.49 7.49
N ILE A 104 6.98 -5.35 6.18
CA ILE A 104 6.54 -6.44 5.28
C ILE A 104 7.75 -7.34 5.01
N PHE A 105 7.72 -8.55 5.54
CA PHE A 105 8.83 -9.51 5.47
C PHE A 105 8.51 -10.71 4.56
N ALA A 106 9.55 -11.44 4.13
CA ALA A 106 9.40 -12.64 3.32
C ALA A 106 8.66 -13.74 4.10
N GLY A 107 7.61 -14.28 3.50
CA GLY A 107 6.72 -15.26 4.14
C GLY A 107 5.57 -14.67 4.96
N ALA A 108 5.47 -13.34 5.09
CA ALA A 108 4.40 -12.70 5.84
C ALA A 108 3.01 -13.02 5.26
N ARG A 109 2.02 -13.10 6.15
CA ARG A 109 0.59 -13.16 5.83
C ARG A 109 0.01 -11.75 5.93
N VAL A 110 -0.30 -11.17 4.79
CA VAL A 110 -0.75 -9.78 4.66
C VAL A 110 -2.17 -9.74 4.13
N VAL A 111 -3.03 -8.96 4.78
CA VAL A 111 -4.34 -8.57 4.26
C VAL A 111 -4.23 -7.15 3.70
N GLU A 112 -4.77 -6.93 2.51
CA GLU A 112 -4.90 -5.61 1.88
C GLU A 112 -6.36 -5.38 1.51
N ALA A 113 -6.88 -4.17 1.72
CA ALA A 113 -8.19 -3.80 1.20
C ALA A 113 -8.15 -2.40 0.59
N GLY A 114 -8.82 -2.28 -0.57
CA GLY A 114 -8.61 -1.17 -1.50
C GLY A 114 -7.50 -1.47 -2.50
N VAL A 115 -7.70 -2.52 -3.30
CA VAL A 115 -6.70 -3.00 -4.28
C VAL A 115 -6.52 -1.98 -5.41
N GLY A 116 -7.62 -1.34 -5.82
CA GLY A 116 -7.62 -0.33 -6.85
C GLY A 116 -7.05 -0.86 -8.17
N SER A 117 -5.88 -0.36 -8.57
CA SER A 117 -5.21 -0.80 -9.81
C SER A 117 -4.12 -1.86 -9.59
N GLY A 118 -3.97 -2.40 -8.37
CA GLY A 118 -2.96 -3.43 -8.03
C GLY A 118 -1.54 -2.90 -7.84
N ALA A 119 -1.37 -1.58 -7.65
CA ALA A 119 -0.06 -0.95 -7.51
C ALA A 119 0.67 -1.43 -6.25
N LEU A 120 0.03 -1.26 -5.09
CA LEU A 120 0.57 -1.68 -3.81
C LEU A 120 0.64 -3.21 -3.72
N SER A 121 -0.37 -3.92 -4.20
CA SER A 121 -0.36 -5.39 -4.27
C SER A 121 0.88 -5.93 -4.97
N THR A 122 1.36 -5.29 -6.04
CA THR A 122 2.59 -5.71 -6.73
C THR A 122 3.84 -5.54 -5.85
N TYR A 123 3.91 -4.48 -5.04
CA TYR A 123 4.99 -4.30 -4.06
C TYR A 123 4.91 -5.34 -2.93
N LEU A 124 3.71 -5.57 -2.39
CA LEU A 124 3.47 -6.53 -1.31
C LEU A 124 3.83 -7.96 -1.75
N LEU A 125 3.36 -8.40 -2.92
CA LEU A 125 3.68 -9.73 -3.47
C LEU A 125 5.18 -9.95 -3.64
N ARG A 126 5.90 -8.94 -4.12
CA ARG A 126 7.37 -9.00 -4.21
C ARG A 126 8.02 -9.15 -2.84
N ALA A 127 7.51 -8.48 -1.81
CA ALA A 127 8.10 -8.49 -0.48
C ALA A 127 7.81 -9.80 0.28
N VAL A 128 6.56 -10.30 0.22
CA VAL A 128 6.16 -11.55 0.89
C VAL A 128 6.71 -12.79 0.17
N GLY A 129 6.93 -12.70 -1.16
CA GLY A 129 7.45 -13.80 -1.97
C GLY A 129 6.47 -14.96 -2.14
N ASP A 130 6.90 -16.02 -2.81
CA ASP A 130 6.05 -17.14 -3.23
C ASP A 130 5.47 -17.96 -2.07
N THR A 131 6.11 -17.91 -0.90
CA THR A 131 5.72 -18.68 0.29
C THR A 131 4.90 -17.87 1.29
N GLY A 132 4.73 -16.57 1.06
CA GLY A 132 3.88 -15.72 1.87
C GLY A 132 2.41 -15.81 1.46
N LEU A 133 1.63 -14.85 1.94
CA LEU A 133 0.23 -14.68 1.56
C LEU A 133 -0.08 -13.19 1.43
N LEU A 134 -0.74 -12.82 0.34
CA LEU A 134 -1.45 -11.56 0.21
C LEU A 134 -2.92 -11.86 -0.08
N ALA A 135 -3.78 -11.62 0.90
CA ALA A 135 -5.23 -11.64 0.76
C ALA A 135 -5.74 -10.22 0.48
N SER A 136 -6.18 -9.98 -0.75
CA SER A 136 -6.58 -8.68 -1.26
C SER A 136 -8.09 -8.61 -1.43
N TYR A 137 -8.73 -7.55 -0.90
CA TYR A 137 -10.17 -7.33 -0.95
C TYR A 137 -10.52 -6.07 -1.72
N GLU A 138 -11.33 -6.21 -2.78
CA GLU A 138 -11.79 -5.11 -3.62
C GLU A 138 -13.29 -5.23 -3.86
N ARG A 139 -14.09 -4.23 -3.47
CA ARG A 139 -15.55 -4.31 -3.61
C ARG A 139 -16.00 -4.29 -5.06
N ARG A 140 -15.20 -3.69 -5.94
CA ARG A 140 -15.57 -3.41 -7.33
C ARG A 140 -14.96 -4.42 -8.29
N GLN A 141 -15.79 -5.20 -8.97
CA GLN A 141 -15.35 -6.19 -9.96
C GLN A 141 -14.46 -5.58 -11.06
N ASP A 142 -14.82 -4.40 -11.57
CA ASP A 142 -14.04 -3.74 -12.63
C ASP A 142 -12.63 -3.35 -12.18
N PHE A 143 -12.48 -2.91 -10.92
CA PHE A 143 -11.18 -2.62 -10.34
C PHE A 143 -10.39 -3.90 -10.05
N ALA A 144 -11.05 -4.94 -9.55
CA ALA A 144 -10.44 -6.25 -9.33
C ALA A 144 -9.87 -6.84 -10.63
N ASP A 145 -10.57 -6.69 -11.76
CA ASP A 145 -10.11 -7.16 -13.06
C ASP A 145 -8.90 -6.37 -13.58
N ILE A 146 -8.90 -5.04 -13.40
CA ILE A 146 -7.75 -4.19 -13.73
C ILE A 146 -6.54 -4.56 -12.88
N ALA A 147 -6.73 -4.71 -11.56
CA ALA A 147 -5.68 -5.12 -10.64
C ALA A 147 -5.10 -6.47 -11.03
N ARG A 148 -5.96 -7.46 -11.33
CA ARG A 148 -5.52 -8.79 -11.79
C ARG A 148 -4.68 -8.70 -13.05
N GLY A 149 -5.18 -8.01 -14.07
CA GLY A 149 -4.43 -7.82 -15.31
C GLY A 149 -3.09 -7.12 -15.12
N ASN A 150 -3.00 -6.14 -14.20
CA ASN A 150 -1.76 -5.43 -13.91
C ASN A 150 -0.76 -6.28 -13.11
N VAL A 151 -1.21 -6.97 -12.07
CA VAL A 151 -0.36 -7.85 -11.26
C VAL A 151 0.17 -9.00 -12.13
N GLU A 152 -0.71 -9.68 -12.87
CA GLU A 152 -0.31 -10.79 -13.72
C GLU A 152 0.60 -10.34 -14.87
N ARG A 153 0.38 -9.17 -15.47
CA ARG A 153 1.29 -8.63 -16.48
C ARG A 153 2.68 -8.38 -15.91
N TYR A 154 2.79 -7.92 -14.66
CA TYR A 154 4.07 -7.68 -14.00
C TYR A 154 4.85 -8.97 -13.75
N PHE A 155 4.19 -9.96 -13.17
CA PHE A 155 4.81 -11.24 -12.81
C PHE A 155 4.88 -12.23 -13.98
N GLY A 156 4.12 -11.98 -15.04
CA GLY A 156 3.96 -12.85 -16.20
C GLY A 156 3.03 -14.04 -16.02
N GLY A 157 2.09 -13.91 -15.10
CA GLY A 157 1.09 -14.92 -14.77
C GLY A 157 0.57 -14.69 -13.36
N SER A 158 -0.30 -15.59 -12.91
CA SER A 158 -0.81 -15.61 -11.53
C SER A 158 0.32 -15.76 -10.52
N HIS A 159 0.28 -14.99 -9.43
CA HIS A 159 1.23 -15.13 -8.32
C HIS A 159 0.69 -16.12 -7.28
N PRO A 160 1.47 -17.13 -6.84
CA PRO A 160 0.97 -18.19 -5.96
C PRO A 160 0.55 -17.69 -4.57
N ALA A 161 1.21 -16.66 -4.06
CA ALA A 161 0.87 -16.03 -2.78
C ALA A 161 -0.37 -15.11 -2.84
N TRP A 162 -0.95 -14.86 -4.02
CA TRP A 162 -2.02 -13.85 -4.14
C TRP A 162 -3.41 -14.47 -4.15
N LYS A 163 -4.29 -13.97 -3.29
CA LYS A 163 -5.72 -14.23 -3.31
C LYS A 163 -6.46 -12.91 -3.45
N LEU A 164 -7.26 -12.77 -4.51
CA LEU A 164 -8.07 -11.59 -4.75
C LEU A 164 -9.55 -11.95 -4.60
N THR A 165 -10.20 -11.37 -3.60
CA THR A 165 -11.63 -11.54 -3.31
C THR A 165 -12.39 -10.27 -3.72
N VAL A 166 -13.48 -10.46 -4.46
CA VAL A 166 -14.37 -9.35 -4.82
C VAL A 166 -15.46 -9.23 -3.77
N GLY A 167 -15.41 -8.15 -2.99
CA GLY A 167 -16.29 -7.91 -1.85
C GLY A 167 -15.69 -6.93 -0.85
N ASP A 168 -16.51 -6.39 0.03
CA ASP A 168 -16.04 -5.56 1.14
C ASP A 168 -15.31 -6.43 2.18
N LEU A 169 -14.19 -5.91 2.70
CA LEU A 169 -13.35 -6.62 3.66
C LEU A 169 -14.13 -7.07 4.91
N GLN A 170 -15.00 -6.22 5.44
CA GLN A 170 -15.78 -6.45 6.66
C GLN A 170 -16.60 -7.74 6.60
N ASP A 171 -17.17 -8.05 5.43
CA ASP A 171 -18.08 -9.18 5.27
C ASP A 171 -17.38 -10.44 4.73
N ASN A 172 -16.17 -10.29 4.20
CA ASN A 172 -15.50 -11.34 3.43
C ASN A 172 -14.15 -11.78 4.01
N LEU A 173 -13.63 -11.11 5.05
CA LEU A 173 -12.36 -11.49 5.66
C LEU A 173 -12.46 -12.86 6.32
N VAL A 174 -11.72 -13.83 5.79
CA VAL A 174 -11.68 -15.22 6.31
C VAL A 174 -10.31 -15.62 6.84
N GLU A 175 -9.26 -14.85 6.54
CA GLU A 175 -7.93 -15.12 7.06
C GLU A 175 -7.83 -14.78 8.55
N THR A 176 -7.35 -15.73 9.34
CA THR A 176 -6.91 -15.52 10.73
C THR A 176 -5.39 -15.50 10.81
N ASP A 177 -4.86 -15.14 11.98
CA ASP A 177 -3.43 -15.18 12.29
C ASP A 177 -2.58 -14.47 11.22
N VAL A 178 -3.03 -13.29 10.80
CA VAL A 178 -2.32 -12.48 9.82
C VAL A 178 -1.31 -11.59 10.52
N ASP A 179 -0.17 -11.36 9.86
CA ASP A 179 0.92 -10.57 10.40
C ASP A 179 0.63 -9.07 10.24
N ARG A 180 0.00 -8.70 9.12
CA ARG A 180 -0.16 -7.31 8.69
C ARG A 180 -1.52 -7.09 8.03
N VAL A 181 -2.13 -5.94 8.28
CA VAL A 181 -3.33 -5.45 7.59
C VAL A 181 -3.04 -4.07 7.01
N ILE A 182 -3.23 -3.89 5.70
CA ILE A 182 -3.02 -2.62 5.00
C ILE A 182 -4.34 -2.13 4.40
N LEU A 183 -4.77 -0.93 4.79
CA LEU A 183 -6.05 -0.35 4.36
C LEU A 183 -5.81 0.93 3.55
N ASP A 184 -6.15 0.90 2.26
CA ASP A 184 -6.17 2.06 1.36
C ASP A 184 -7.60 2.32 0.88
N MET A 185 -8.40 2.94 1.76
CA MET A 185 -9.82 3.13 1.50
C MET A 185 -10.37 4.38 2.17
N LEU A 186 -11.59 4.76 1.80
CA LEU A 186 -12.22 5.98 2.31
C LEU A 186 -12.53 5.93 3.81
N ALA A 187 -12.82 4.76 4.35
CA ALA A 187 -13.32 4.55 5.70
C ALA A 187 -12.63 3.36 6.41
N PRO A 188 -11.30 3.42 6.65
CA PRO A 188 -10.57 2.31 7.26
C PRO A 188 -11.03 2.01 8.70
N TRP A 189 -11.64 2.97 9.40
CA TRP A 189 -12.19 2.79 10.75
C TRP A 189 -13.34 1.77 10.81
N GLU A 190 -14.01 1.48 9.69
CA GLU A 190 -15.10 0.49 9.64
C GLU A 190 -14.57 -0.96 9.61
N CYS A 191 -13.27 -1.14 9.37
CA CYS A 191 -12.65 -2.46 9.29
C CYS A 191 -11.87 -2.85 10.55
N LEU A 192 -11.88 -2.03 11.60
CA LEU A 192 -11.00 -2.23 12.76
C LEU A 192 -11.34 -3.51 13.52
N ASP A 193 -12.63 -3.82 13.68
CA ASP A 193 -13.08 -5.01 14.42
C ASP A 193 -12.57 -6.30 13.76
N VAL A 194 -12.87 -6.47 12.46
CA VAL A 194 -12.42 -7.64 11.69
C VAL A 194 -10.90 -7.70 11.56
N ALA A 195 -10.23 -6.56 11.46
CA ALA A 195 -8.77 -6.50 11.42
C ALA A 195 -8.15 -6.91 12.76
N ALA A 196 -8.73 -6.48 13.89
CA ALA A 196 -8.26 -6.81 15.23
C ALA A 196 -8.42 -8.31 15.56
N GLU A 197 -9.45 -8.94 15.02
CA GLU A 197 -9.70 -10.39 15.14
C GLU A 197 -8.72 -11.20 14.26
N ALA A 198 -8.49 -10.76 13.03
CA ALA A 198 -7.59 -11.46 12.11
C ALA A 198 -6.11 -11.34 12.51
N LEU A 199 -5.69 -10.19 13.07
CA LEU A 199 -4.30 -9.92 13.41
C LEU A 199 -3.81 -10.74 14.60
N VAL A 200 -2.62 -11.33 14.47
CA VAL A 200 -1.90 -11.89 15.63
C VAL A 200 -1.58 -10.81 16.66
N PRO A 201 -1.46 -11.13 17.97
CA PRO A 201 -0.87 -10.23 18.95
C PRO A 201 0.50 -9.72 18.49
N GLY A 202 0.69 -8.40 18.49
CA GLY A 202 1.88 -7.75 17.96
C GLY A 202 1.90 -7.55 16.44
N GLY A 203 0.92 -8.07 15.70
CA GLY A 203 0.70 -7.76 14.29
C GLY A 203 0.42 -6.27 14.08
N LEU A 204 0.51 -5.78 12.84
CA LEU A 204 0.45 -4.35 12.55
C LEU A 204 -0.66 -4.02 11.54
N ILE A 205 -1.45 -3.00 11.86
CA ILE A 205 -2.35 -2.34 10.93
C ILE A 205 -1.71 -1.07 10.39
N CYS A 206 -1.76 -0.88 9.07
CA CYS A 206 -1.35 0.33 8.39
C CYS A 206 -2.51 0.91 7.58
N CYS A 207 -2.87 2.17 7.81
CA CYS A 207 -3.89 2.86 7.04
C CYS A 207 -3.25 3.95 6.20
N TYR A 208 -3.61 4.01 4.92
CA TYR A 208 -3.30 5.11 4.02
C TYR A 208 -4.55 5.94 3.80
N VAL A 209 -4.50 7.24 4.11
CA VAL A 209 -5.66 8.14 4.02
C VAL A 209 -5.27 9.49 3.41
N ALA A 210 -6.15 10.06 2.58
CA ALA A 210 -5.82 11.26 1.80
C ALA A 210 -6.07 12.58 2.56
N THR A 211 -6.96 12.59 3.56
CA THR A 211 -7.33 13.82 4.26
C THR A 211 -6.99 13.78 5.75
N THR A 212 -6.78 14.97 6.32
CA THR A 212 -6.58 15.13 7.77
C THR A 212 -7.81 14.72 8.57
N THR A 213 -9.02 14.85 8.02
CA THR A 213 -10.27 14.40 8.67
C THR A 213 -10.35 12.88 8.73
N GLN A 214 -9.97 12.18 7.66
CA GLN A 214 -9.84 10.72 7.65
C GLN A 214 -8.77 10.26 8.63
N MET A 215 -7.60 10.92 8.64
CA MET A 215 -6.53 10.63 9.58
C MET A 215 -6.99 10.78 11.04
N SER A 216 -7.60 11.93 11.37
CA SER A 216 -8.13 12.20 12.71
C SER A 216 -9.13 11.12 13.15
N ARG A 217 -10.13 10.83 12.30
CA ARG A 217 -11.15 9.82 12.61
C ARG A 217 -10.56 8.42 12.80
N THR A 218 -9.61 8.02 11.96
CA THR A 218 -8.96 6.69 12.06
C THR A 218 -8.14 6.58 13.35
N VAL A 219 -7.43 7.64 13.73
CA VAL A 219 -6.64 7.69 14.96
C VAL A 219 -7.53 7.55 16.19
N GLU A 220 -8.62 8.31 16.27
CA GLU A 220 -9.53 8.21 17.42
C GLU A 220 -10.24 6.85 17.45
N ALA A 221 -10.68 6.33 16.30
CA ALA A 221 -11.30 4.99 16.23
C ALA A 221 -10.36 3.88 16.73
N LEU A 222 -9.06 3.92 16.38
CA LEU A 222 -8.07 2.96 16.91
C LEU A 222 -7.88 3.08 18.43
N ARG A 223 -7.94 4.31 18.97
CA ARG A 223 -7.85 4.53 20.43
C ARG A 223 -9.08 4.04 21.16
N GLU A 224 -10.26 4.34 20.62
CA GLU A 224 -11.56 3.94 21.17
C GLU A 224 -11.72 2.42 21.15
N HIS A 225 -11.27 1.74 20.09
CA HIS A 225 -11.28 0.29 19.99
C HIS A 225 -10.42 -0.37 21.08
N GLY A 226 -9.33 0.27 21.51
CA GLY A 226 -8.53 -0.15 22.67
C GLY A 226 -7.70 -1.43 22.49
N CYS A 227 -7.79 -2.13 21.35
CA CYS A 227 -7.01 -3.34 21.05
C CYS A 227 -5.70 -3.04 20.33
N PHE A 228 -5.40 -1.76 20.10
CA PHE A 228 -4.22 -1.32 19.38
C PHE A 228 -3.34 -0.43 20.26
N THR A 229 -2.05 -0.41 19.96
CA THR A 229 -1.12 0.55 20.57
C THR A 229 -1.48 1.99 20.18
N GLU A 230 -0.78 2.96 20.76
CA GLU A 230 -0.93 4.34 20.32
C GLU A 230 -0.62 4.48 18.82
N PRO A 231 -1.56 4.98 18.01
CA PRO A 231 -1.33 5.15 16.58
C PRO A 231 -0.24 6.19 16.29
N GLN A 232 0.58 5.92 15.29
CA GLN A 232 1.61 6.84 14.79
C GLN A 232 1.28 7.23 13.35
N ALA A 233 1.17 8.54 13.09
CA ALA A 233 0.87 9.09 11.77
C ALA A 233 2.03 9.93 11.25
N TRP A 234 2.30 9.86 9.95
CA TRP A 234 3.26 10.71 9.26
C TRP A 234 2.92 10.86 7.77
N GLU A 235 3.59 11.80 7.11
CA GLU A 235 3.61 11.89 5.65
C GLU A 235 5.05 12.06 5.17
N THR A 236 5.29 11.86 3.88
CA THR A 236 6.61 12.05 3.27
C THR A 236 6.53 12.95 2.04
N MET A 237 7.50 13.84 1.92
CA MET A 237 7.66 14.72 0.76
C MET A 237 8.90 14.32 -0.03
N VAL A 238 8.75 14.11 -1.34
CA VAL A 238 9.87 13.84 -2.25
C VAL A 238 10.02 15.02 -3.20
N ARG A 239 11.19 15.66 -3.17
CA ARG A 239 11.53 16.78 -4.05
C ARG A 239 12.73 16.41 -4.92
N THR A 240 12.50 16.35 -6.23
CA THR A 240 13.53 16.06 -7.22
C THR A 240 14.42 17.27 -7.45
N TRP A 241 15.58 17.02 -8.07
CA TRP A 241 16.61 18.02 -8.32
C TRP A 241 16.91 18.08 -9.81
N HIS A 242 17.04 19.30 -10.31
CA HIS A 242 17.63 19.58 -11.59
C HIS A 242 19.16 19.52 -11.45
N LEU A 243 19.80 18.68 -12.25
CA LEU A 243 21.23 18.36 -12.18
C LEU A 243 21.89 18.56 -13.55
N GLU A 244 22.01 19.80 -14.00
CA GLU A 244 22.59 20.12 -15.31
C GLU A 244 23.78 21.10 -15.19
N GLY A 245 25.00 20.60 -15.34
CA GLY A 245 26.21 21.41 -15.23
C GLY A 245 26.29 22.15 -13.90
N LEU A 246 26.35 23.49 -13.95
CA LEU A 246 26.33 24.35 -12.76
C LEU A 246 24.92 24.63 -12.23
N ALA A 247 23.87 24.31 -13.00
CA ALA A 247 22.48 24.44 -12.59
C ALA A 247 22.07 23.23 -11.74
N VAL A 248 22.55 23.21 -10.49
CA VAL A 248 22.20 22.22 -9.48
C VAL A 248 21.26 22.87 -8.47
N ARG A 249 19.98 22.51 -8.53
CA ARG A 249 18.95 23.08 -7.64
C ARG A 249 17.73 22.14 -7.53
N PRO A 250 16.87 22.31 -6.52
CA PRO A 250 15.58 21.65 -6.51
C PRO A 250 14.73 22.00 -7.74
N ASP A 251 13.89 21.08 -8.15
CA ASP A 251 12.86 21.36 -9.16
C ASP A 251 11.85 22.38 -8.66
N HIS A 252 11.37 23.22 -9.58
CA HIS A 252 10.41 24.29 -9.25
C HIS A 252 9.01 23.77 -8.91
N ARG A 253 8.70 22.54 -9.34
CA ARG A 253 7.41 21.88 -9.08
C ARG A 253 7.67 20.53 -8.42
N MET A 254 6.82 20.19 -7.47
CA MET A 254 6.80 18.88 -6.84
C MET A 254 5.36 18.47 -6.57
N ILE A 255 5.15 17.17 -6.33
CA ILE A 255 3.90 16.67 -5.79
C ILE A 255 3.86 17.07 -4.31
N GLY A 256 2.91 17.94 -3.96
CA GLY A 256 2.82 18.52 -2.61
C GLY A 256 2.30 17.54 -1.57
N HIS A 257 1.38 16.64 -1.95
CA HIS A 257 0.78 15.66 -1.04
C HIS A 257 0.23 14.47 -1.84
N THR A 258 0.15 13.32 -1.19
CA THR A 258 -0.47 12.09 -1.73
C THR A 258 -1.43 11.52 -0.69
N GLY A 259 -0.95 11.30 0.53
CA GLY A 259 -1.71 10.84 1.67
C GLY A 259 -0.85 10.77 2.92
N PHE A 260 -1.51 10.51 4.04
CA PHE A 260 -0.92 10.22 5.33
C PHE A 260 -0.85 8.71 5.52
N LEU A 261 0.22 8.26 6.16
CA LEU A 261 0.35 6.90 6.65
C LEU A 261 0.11 6.89 8.15
N LEU A 262 -0.63 5.89 8.60
CA LEU A 262 -0.91 5.62 9.99
C LEU A 262 -0.52 4.18 10.28
N THR A 263 0.12 3.90 11.42
CA THR A 263 0.35 2.54 11.89
C THR A 263 -0.05 2.37 13.34
N SER A 264 -0.49 1.17 13.69
CA SER A 264 -0.60 0.72 15.07
C SER A 264 -0.42 -0.79 15.16
N ARG A 265 0.03 -1.28 16.31
CA ARG A 265 0.20 -2.72 16.57
C ARG A 265 -0.94 -3.26 17.40
N ARG A 266 -1.38 -4.47 17.08
CA ARG A 266 -2.36 -5.25 17.84
C ARG A 266 -1.77 -5.58 19.22
N LEU A 267 -2.50 -5.27 20.28
CA LEU A 267 -2.17 -5.70 21.64
C LEU A 267 -2.48 -7.19 21.80
N ALA A 268 -2.04 -7.81 22.90
CA ALA A 268 -2.54 -9.13 23.27
C ALA A 268 -3.93 -9.00 23.92
N ASP A 269 -4.70 -10.09 23.91
CA ASP A 269 -6.04 -10.08 24.52
C ASP A 269 -5.98 -9.83 26.03
N GLY A 270 -6.89 -8.98 26.51
CA GLY A 270 -6.95 -8.59 27.92
C GLY A 270 -5.83 -7.67 28.39
N VAL A 271 -4.94 -7.21 27.51
CA VAL A 271 -3.85 -6.29 27.87
C VAL A 271 -4.28 -4.84 27.67
N GLU A 272 -4.23 -4.06 28.74
CA GLU A 272 -4.33 -2.60 28.67
C GLU A 272 -2.94 -1.98 28.41
N PRO A 273 -2.80 -1.06 27.44
CA PRO A 273 -1.54 -0.40 27.19
C PRO A 273 -1.24 0.61 28.33
N PRO A 274 0.04 0.86 28.66
CA PRO A 274 0.40 1.90 29.61
C PRO A 274 -0.14 3.27 29.17
N LEU A 275 -0.75 4.01 30.10
CA LEU A 275 -1.29 5.34 29.80
C LEU A 275 -0.17 6.30 29.41
N ARG A 276 -0.22 6.78 28.17
CA ARG A 276 0.68 7.83 27.70
C ARG A 276 0.26 9.17 28.32
N GLN A 277 1.07 9.71 29.23
CA GLN A 277 0.84 11.06 29.75
C GLN A 277 0.98 12.08 28.63
N ARG A 278 -0.12 12.75 28.28
CA ARG A 278 -0.13 13.87 27.33
C ARG A 278 -0.45 15.16 28.05
N ARG A 279 0.21 16.25 27.69
CA ARG A 279 -0.32 17.59 27.94
C ARG A 279 -1.16 17.96 26.71
N PRO A 280 -2.50 17.97 26.80
CA PRO A 280 -3.33 18.39 25.68
C PRO A 280 -3.02 19.83 25.31
N ALA A 281 -3.11 20.17 24.02
CA ALA A 281 -3.17 21.57 23.61
C ALA A 281 -4.48 22.19 24.13
N LYS A 282 -4.49 23.50 24.41
CA LYS A 282 -5.69 24.21 24.86
C LYS A 282 -6.81 24.05 23.82
N GLY A 283 -7.99 23.57 24.23
CA GLY A 283 -9.12 23.28 23.33
C GLY A 283 -9.04 21.98 22.54
N ALA A 284 -8.13 21.06 22.88
CA ALA A 284 -8.04 19.74 22.23
C ALA A 284 -9.25 18.83 22.50
N TYR A 285 -10.02 19.13 23.53
CA TYR A 285 -11.31 18.50 23.84
C TYR A 285 -12.36 19.62 23.86
N GLY A 286 -13.58 19.36 23.36
CA GLY A 286 -14.65 20.37 23.26
C GLY A 286 -15.00 21.02 24.61
N GLU A 287 -15.69 22.16 24.58
CA GLU A 287 -15.97 22.99 25.78
C GLU A 287 -16.65 22.24 26.95
N GLU A 288 -17.29 21.09 26.70
CA GLU A 288 -17.86 20.22 27.73
C GLU A 288 -16.81 19.41 28.53
N ALA A 289 -15.61 19.20 27.99
CA ALA A 289 -14.53 18.48 28.66
C ALA A 289 -13.63 19.38 29.53
N ASP A 290 -13.71 20.70 29.35
CA ASP A 290 -12.77 21.65 29.96
C ASP A 290 -13.28 22.25 31.29
N ASN A 291 -14.52 21.92 31.73
CA ASN A 291 -15.14 22.63 32.85
C ASN A 291 -15.68 21.84 34.05
N ASP A 292 -15.68 20.51 34.09
CA ASP A 292 -16.05 19.83 35.36
C ASP A 292 -15.59 18.37 35.51
N SER A 293 -14.29 18.14 35.67
CA SER A 293 -13.82 16.83 36.13
C SER A 293 -12.80 17.02 37.24
N PRO A 294 -13.14 16.72 38.52
CA PRO A 294 -12.12 16.61 39.54
C PRO A 294 -11.08 15.59 39.05
N ARG A 295 -9.80 15.94 39.21
CA ARG A 295 -8.68 15.05 38.87
C ARG A 295 -8.69 13.84 39.80
N LEU A 296 -9.58 12.90 39.55
CA LEU A 296 -9.58 11.60 40.21
C LEU A 296 -8.23 10.96 39.94
N SER A 297 -7.54 10.62 41.02
CA SER A 297 -6.32 9.82 40.99
C SER A 297 -6.57 8.47 40.30
N LEU A 298 -5.49 7.82 39.86
CA LEU A 298 -5.54 6.49 39.25
C LEU A 298 -6.31 5.47 40.11
N ALA A 299 -6.20 5.57 41.44
CA ALA A 299 -6.92 4.69 42.36
C ALA A 299 -8.44 4.96 42.36
N GLU A 300 -8.84 6.22 42.29
CA GLU A 300 -10.26 6.61 42.32
C GLU A 300 -10.99 6.27 41.01
N ARG A 301 -10.29 6.32 39.88
CA ARG A 301 -10.84 5.90 38.57
C ARG A 301 -10.98 4.37 38.45
N ALA A 302 -10.02 3.63 39.01
CA ALA A 302 -10.09 2.17 39.07
C ALA A 302 -11.26 1.72 39.98
N ALA A 303 -11.47 2.39 41.12
CA ALA A 303 -12.57 2.11 42.02
C ALA A 303 -13.95 2.42 41.41
N ALA A 304 -14.09 3.55 40.71
CA ALA A 304 -15.34 3.93 40.05
C ALA A 304 -15.75 2.93 38.94
N ARG A 305 -14.77 2.38 38.20
CA ARG A 305 -15.03 1.36 37.17
C ARG A 305 -15.37 -0.03 37.75
N ALA A 306 -14.77 -0.40 38.88
CA ALA A 306 -15.13 -1.63 39.59
C ALA A 306 -16.57 -1.56 40.13
N ALA A 307 -17.02 -0.39 40.59
CA ALA A 307 -18.39 -0.17 41.08
C ALA A 307 -19.43 -0.28 39.95
N VAL A 308 -19.15 0.21 38.74
CA VAL A 308 -20.07 0.07 37.59
C VAL A 308 -20.24 -1.38 37.15
N LYS A 309 -19.18 -2.20 37.26
CA LYS A 309 -19.21 -3.64 36.93
C LYS A 309 -20.01 -4.48 37.93
N ALA A 310 -20.26 -3.97 39.14
CA ALA A 310 -21.02 -4.65 40.19
C ALA A 310 -22.54 -4.39 40.11
N VAL A 311 -23.01 -3.49 39.24
CA VAL A 311 -24.41 -3.03 39.19
C VAL A 311 -25.17 -3.56 37.97
N THR A 312 -24.56 -4.36 37.10
CA THR A 312 -25.29 -5.04 36.03
C THR A 312 -25.93 -6.34 36.58
N PRO A 313 -27.26 -6.45 36.68
CA PRO A 313 -27.88 -7.66 37.20
C PRO A 313 -27.76 -8.79 36.16
N VAL A 314 -27.37 -9.97 36.63
CA VAL A 314 -27.49 -11.22 35.87
C VAL A 314 -28.99 -11.45 35.62
N ILE A 315 -29.40 -11.38 34.36
CA ILE A 315 -30.70 -11.89 33.93
C ILE A 315 -30.52 -13.39 33.76
N ASP A 316 -30.97 -14.17 34.74
CA ASP A 316 -31.15 -15.61 34.61
C ASP A 316 -32.22 -15.89 33.54
N GLN A 317 -31.89 -16.74 32.57
CA GLN A 317 -32.87 -17.41 31.71
C GLN A 317 -33.01 -18.85 32.19
N ASP A 318 -34.25 -19.20 32.54
CA ASP A 318 -34.75 -20.58 32.62
C ASP A 318 -34.67 -21.30 31.26
#